data_AF-A0A8H7TRV0-F1
#
_entry.id   AF-A0A8H7TRV0-F1
#
_cell.length_a   1.000
_cell.length_b   1.000
_cell.length_c   1.000
_cell.angle_alpha   90.00
_cell.angle_beta   90.00
_cell.angle_gamma   90.00
#
_symmetry.space_group_name_H-M   'P 1'
#
loop_
_entity.id
_entity.type
_entity.pdbx_description
1 polymer ?
#
loop_
_entity_poly.entity_id
_entity_poly.type
_entity_poly.pdbx_seq_one_letter_code
_entity_poly.pdbx_strand_id
1 'polypeptide(L)'
;MSQFKAQLTAILDEPFPEELEASVDSSIMINILGGLRPDSHFELVQKAKSMFSRKISVYPHLYGKESKPGRKIGHITLTGSCSIAELESYAQPLIALADSMRKERNDASAQGLRPQQAAPQQVASRPKGKPLVLVTMGSDSDLKVLKAGVDILKKFDCPYELDITSAHRTPDKMAQVAKDAASRGIKVIITAAGGAAALPGMVSSHTSLPVIGVPVQATHMQGWDSLLSIVSMPRGIPTATVAINNSTNAALLAIRILGSFMPEYYDKMVEYQLGMEKEVLKKAEKLKELDADAYLAQM
;
A
#
# COMPACT_ATOMS: atom_id res chain seq x y z
N MET A 1 -7.19 -28.50 -25.44
CA MET A 1 -7.81 -28.86 -24.13
C MET A 1 -8.20 -27.60 -23.36
N SER A 2 -9.38 -27.51 -22.72
CA SER A 2 -9.76 -26.33 -21.93
C SER A 2 -8.96 -26.21 -20.63
N GLN A 3 -8.84 -24.99 -20.08
CA GLN A 3 -8.12 -24.75 -18.81
C GLN A 3 -8.70 -25.59 -17.65
N PHE A 4 -10.03 -25.72 -17.58
CA PHE A 4 -10.70 -26.55 -16.58
C PHE A 4 -10.33 -28.03 -16.72
N LYS A 5 -10.32 -28.56 -17.95
CA LYS A 5 -9.95 -29.94 -18.21
C LYS A 5 -8.45 -30.18 -17.95
N ALA A 6 -7.59 -29.22 -18.26
CA ALA A 6 -6.16 -29.27 -17.94
C ALA A 6 -5.92 -29.34 -16.42
N GLN A 7 -6.68 -28.57 -15.65
CA GLN A 7 -6.59 -28.56 -14.19
C GLN A 7 -7.11 -29.87 -13.57
N LEU A 8 -8.20 -30.44 -14.11
CA LEU A 8 -8.68 -31.77 -13.71
C LEU A 8 -7.66 -32.86 -14.04
N THR A 9 -7.08 -32.83 -15.24
CA THR A 9 -6.06 -33.79 -15.68
C THR A 9 -4.86 -33.78 -14.73
N ALA A 10 -4.41 -32.59 -14.32
CA ALA A 10 -3.33 -32.41 -13.35
C ALA A 10 -3.67 -32.88 -11.92
N ILE A 11 -4.92 -32.74 -11.48
CA ILE A 11 -5.37 -33.15 -10.14
C ILE A 11 -5.57 -34.66 -10.07
N LEU A 12 -6.09 -35.26 -11.14
CA LEU A 12 -6.46 -36.66 -11.23
C LEU A 12 -5.33 -37.56 -11.74
N ASP A 13 -4.15 -36.98 -12.02
CA ASP A 13 -2.97 -37.67 -12.58
C ASP A 13 -3.31 -38.41 -13.89
N GLU A 14 -4.25 -37.84 -14.66
CA GLU A 14 -4.63 -38.38 -15.96
C GLU A 14 -3.58 -38.01 -17.02
N PRO A 15 -3.35 -38.85 -18.04
CA PRO A 15 -2.39 -38.56 -19.08
C PRO A 15 -2.76 -37.29 -19.85
N PHE A 16 -1.80 -36.38 -19.98
CA PHE A 16 -1.95 -35.21 -20.83
C PHE A 16 -2.03 -35.62 -22.31
N PRO A 17 -2.86 -34.95 -23.13
CA PRO A 17 -2.83 -35.16 -24.57
C PRO A 17 -1.47 -34.76 -25.14
N GLU A 18 -0.92 -35.58 -26.02
CA GLU A 18 0.38 -35.35 -26.67
C GLU A 18 0.38 -34.09 -27.54
N GLU A 19 -0.78 -33.72 -28.09
CA GLU A 19 -1.00 -32.50 -28.86
C GLU A 19 -2.12 -31.65 -28.26
N LEU A 20 -1.86 -30.35 -28.12
CA LEU A 20 -2.82 -29.37 -27.63
C LEU A 20 -3.31 -28.49 -28.79
N GLU A 21 -4.43 -28.86 -29.39
CA GLU A 21 -5.11 -27.99 -30.35
C GLU A 21 -5.82 -26.85 -29.61
N ALA A 22 -5.55 -25.62 -30.06
CA ALA A 22 -6.24 -24.42 -29.63
C ALA A 22 -7.63 -24.37 -30.29
N SER A 23 -8.65 -23.98 -29.53
CA SER A 23 -10.02 -23.86 -30.07
C SER A 23 -10.21 -22.63 -30.96
N VAL A 24 -9.26 -21.68 -30.93
CA VAL A 24 -9.25 -20.42 -31.68
C VAL A 24 -7.82 -20.04 -32.03
N ASP A 25 -7.62 -19.34 -33.14
CA ASP A 25 -6.30 -18.94 -33.63
C ASP A 25 -5.70 -17.78 -32.81
N SER A 26 -6.55 -16.93 -32.25
CA SER A 26 -6.14 -15.80 -31.43
C SER A 26 -7.15 -15.45 -30.33
N SER A 27 -6.65 -14.88 -29.22
CA SER A 27 -7.49 -14.38 -28.13
C SER A 27 -6.88 -13.16 -27.43
N ILE A 28 -7.73 -12.23 -26.99
CA ILE A 28 -7.36 -11.03 -26.22
C ILE A 28 -8.30 -10.92 -25.03
N MET A 29 -7.77 -10.56 -23.85
CA MET A 29 -8.58 -10.26 -22.67
C MET A 29 -8.33 -8.84 -22.20
N ILE A 30 -9.42 -8.06 -22.07
CA ILE A 30 -9.41 -6.68 -21.60
C ILE A 30 -10.04 -6.63 -20.22
N ASN A 31 -9.32 -6.15 -19.22
CA ASN A 31 -9.87 -5.99 -17.87
C ASN A 31 -10.89 -4.84 -17.83
N ILE A 32 -12.04 -5.06 -17.18
CA ILE A 32 -12.98 -3.99 -16.83
C ILE A 32 -12.64 -3.54 -15.40
N LEU A 33 -12.09 -2.34 -15.28
CA LEU A 33 -11.80 -1.69 -14.00
C LEU A 33 -12.84 -0.61 -13.71
N GLY A 34 -13.24 -0.45 -12.45
CA GLY A 34 -14.13 0.63 -12.05
C GLY A 34 -13.51 2.00 -12.33
N GLY A 35 -14.32 2.91 -12.90
CA GLY A 35 -13.92 4.30 -13.17
C GLY A 35 -14.20 5.22 -11.98
N LEU A 36 -14.23 6.53 -12.23
CA LEU A 36 -14.48 7.55 -11.20
C LEU A 36 -15.90 7.50 -10.63
N ARG A 37 -16.88 7.19 -11.48
CA ARG A 37 -18.28 7.07 -11.12
C ARG A 37 -18.69 5.59 -11.10
N PRO A 38 -19.76 5.23 -10.36
CA PRO A 38 -20.26 3.86 -10.34
C PRO A 38 -20.61 3.30 -11.73
N ASP A 39 -20.99 4.16 -12.66
CA ASP A 39 -21.45 3.84 -14.01
C ASP A 39 -20.37 3.97 -15.10
N SER A 40 -19.14 4.39 -14.77
CA SER A 40 -18.09 4.69 -15.77
C SER A 40 -17.75 3.54 -16.72
N HIS A 41 -18.03 2.29 -16.32
CA HIS A 41 -17.76 1.09 -17.12
C HIS A 41 -18.87 0.74 -18.11
N PHE A 42 -20.03 1.41 -18.04
CA PHE A 42 -21.20 1.06 -18.85
C PHE A 42 -20.93 1.22 -20.34
N GLU A 43 -20.29 2.30 -20.76
CA GLU A 43 -19.98 2.54 -22.17
C GLU A 43 -19.08 1.43 -22.75
N LEU A 44 -18.03 1.04 -22.02
CA LEU A 44 -17.14 -0.06 -22.40
C LEU A 44 -17.90 -1.38 -22.55
N VAL A 45 -18.80 -1.70 -21.61
CA VAL A 45 -19.61 -2.93 -21.64
C VAL A 45 -20.60 -2.90 -22.80
N GLN A 46 -21.28 -1.78 -23.04
CA GLN A 46 -22.22 -1.65 -24.15
C GLN A 46 -21.51 -1.73 -25.50
N LYS A 47 -20.33 -1.11 -25.62
CA LYS A 47 -19.51 -1.22 -26.82
C LYS A 47 -19.14 -2.68 -27.09
N ALA A 48 -18.67 -3.41 -26.08
CA ALA A 48 -18.35 -4.83 -26.21
C ALA A 48 -19.56 -5.66 -26.66
N LYS A 49 -20.75 -5.42 -26.08
CA LYS A 49 -21.99 -6.09 -26.48
C LYS A 49 -22.44 -5.76 -27.90
N SER A 50 -22.06 -4.61 -28.44
CA SER A 50 -22.43 -4.17 -29.79
C SER A 50 -21.48 -4.64 -30.88
N MET A 51 -20.33 -5.21 -30.51
CA MET A 51 -19.31 -5.65 -31.46
C MET A 51 -19.59 -7.07 -31.94
N PHE A 52 -19.81 -7.19 -33.25
CA PHE A 52 -20.03 -8.48 -33.90
C PHE A 52 -19.19 -8.60 -35.17
N SER A 53 -18.65 -9.78 -35.42
CA SER A 53 -17.91 -10.12 -36.63
C SER A 53 -18.06 -11.61 -36.91
N ARG A 54 -17.94 -12.02 -38.18
CA ARG A 54 -18.03 -13.45 -38.56
C ARG A 54 -16.84 -14.28 -38.04
N LYS A 55 -15.67 -13.64 -37.85
CA LYS A 55 -14.43 -14.30 -37.45
C LYS A 55 -14.03 -14.01 -36.00
N ILE A 56 -14.75 -13.13 -35.31
CA ILE A 56 -14.37 -12.65 -33.96
C ILE A 56 -15.61 -12.67 -33.07
N SER A 57 -15.49 -13.26 -31.90
CA SER A 57 -16.49 -13.26 -30.84
C SER A 57 -16.03 -12.39 -29.68
N VAL A 58 -16.95 -11.63 -29.08
CA VAL A 58 -16.68 -10.70 -27.97
C VAL A 58 -17.62 -11.02 -26.80
N TYR A 59 -17.04 -11.32 -25.64
CA TYR A 59 -17.79 -11.75 -24.45
C TYR A 59 -17.46 -10.86 -23.24
N PRO A 60 -18.37 -9.98 -22.80
CA PRO A 60 -18.21 -9.25 -21.54
C PRO A 60 -18.67 -10.10 -20.35
N HIS A 61 -17.80 -10.26 -19.35
CA HIS A 61 -18.04 -10.99 -18.11
C HIS A 61 -17.92 -10.05 -16.90
N LEU A 62 -19.03 -9.78 -16.21
CA LEU A 62 -19.07 -8.97 -15.00
C LEU A 62 -19.14 -9.85 -13.75
N TYR A 63 -18.48 -9.42 -12.66
CA TYR A 63 -18.36 -10.19 -11.42
C TYR A 63 -19.38 -9.82 -10.34
N GLY A 64 -20.36 -8.95 -10.64
CA GLY A 64 -21.32 -8.45 -9.65
C GLY A 64 -20.69 -7.61 -8.52
N LYS A 65 -19.46 -7.13 -8.71
CA LYS A 65 -18.75 -6.28 -7.74
C LYS A 65 -19.16 -4.81 -7.94
N GLU A 66 -19.22 -4.08 -6.83
CA GLU A 66 -19.39 -2.63 -6.84
C GLU A 66 -18.25 -1.93 -7.61
N SER A 67 -18.60 -0.96 -8.46
CA SER A 67 -17.63 -0.19 -9.25
C SER A 67 -16.96 0.88 -8.39
N LYS A 68 -15.74 0.58 -7.94
CA LYS A 68 -14.83 1.52 -7.25
C LYS A 68 -13.63 1.86 -8.13
N PRO A 69 -13.05 3.07 -8.05
CA PRO A 69 -11.91 3.45 -8.87
C PRO A 69 -10.77 2.42 -8.81
N GLY A 70 -10.43 1.82 -9.95
CA GLY A 70 -9.37 0.80 -10.08
C GLY A 70 -9.68 -0.60 -9.58
N ARG A 71 -10.85 -0.85 -8.99
CA ARG A 71 -11.30 -2.19 -8.64
C ARG A 71 -11.59 -2.99 -9.91
N LYS A 72 -11.05 -4.21 -10.03
CA LYS A 72 -11.45 -5.12 -11.12
C LYS A 72 -12.87 -5.64 -10.89
N ILE A 73 -13.77 -5.29 -11.80
CA ILE A 73 -15.21 -5.62 -11.74
C ILE A 73 -15.66 -6.57 -12.85
N GLY A 74 -14.80 -6.84 -13.83
CA GLY A 74 -15.05 -7.81 -14.88
C GLY A 74 -13.89 -7.91 -15.87
N HIS A 75 -14.17 -8.53 -17.00
CA HIS A 75 -13.28 -8.59 -18.16
C HIS A 75 -14.09 -8.78 -19.45
N ILE A 76 -13.48 -8.46 -20.60
CA ILE A 76 -14.00 -8.74 -21.93
C ILE A 76 -13.02 -9.70 -22.60
N THR A 77 -13.54 -10.81 -23.11
CA THR A 77 -12.74 -11.79 -23.86
C THR A 77 -13.10 -11.66 -25.34
N LEU A 78 -12.09 -11.45 -26.17
CA LEU A 78 -12.19 -11.52 -27.61
C LEU A 78 -11.48 -12.80 -28.08
N THR A 79 -12.12 -13.55 -28.97
CA THR A 79 -11.54 -14.74 -29.59
C THR A 79 -11.78 -14.69 -31.09
N GLY A 80 -10.83 -15.12 -31.90
CA GLY A 80 -11.01 -15.13 -33.35
C GLY A 80 -10.29 -16.26 -34.08
N SER A 81 -10.81 -16.58 -35.26
CA SER A 81 -10.17 -17.42 -36.28
C SER A 81 -9.39 -16.57 -37.29
N CYS A 82 -8.62 -15.62 -36.74
CA CYS A 82 -7.85 -14.64 -37.47
C CYS A 82 -6.49 -14.44 -36.79
N SER A 83 -5.59 -13.72 -37.45
CA SER A 83 -4.29 -13.39 -36.87
C SER A 83 -4.44 -12.50 -35.64
N ILE A 84 -3.47 -12.57 -34.73
CA ILE A 84 -3.47 -11.72 -33.53
C ILE A 84 -3.48 -10.22 -33.87
N ALA A 85 -2.84 -9.81 -34.97
CA ALA A 85 -2.81 -8.43 -35.42
C ALA A 85 -4.21 -7.94 -35.88
N GLU A 86 -4.96 -8.78 -36.59
CA GLU A 86 -6.35 -8.47 -36.97
C GLU A 86 -7.25 -8.39 -35.73
N LEU A 87 -7.07 -9.31 -34.78
CA LEU A 87 -7.84 -9.32 -33.53
C LEU A 87 -7.54 -8.09 -32.67
N GLU A 88 -6.28 -7.66 -32.60
CA GLU A 88 -5.86 -6.45 -31.89
C GLU A 88 -6.43 -5.18 -32.55
N SER A 89 -6.35 -5.08 -33.88
CA SER A 89 -6.95 -3.97 -34.62
C SER A 89 -8.46 -3.89 -34.40
N TYR A 90 -9.14 -5.04 -34.29
CA TYR A 90 -10.57 -5.10 -33.99
C TYR A 90 -10.87 -4.71 -32.53
N ALA A 91 -9.98 -5.06 -31.58
CA ALA A 91 -10.12 -4.76 -30.17
C ALA A 91 -9.91 -3.27 -29.82
N GLN A 92 -9.30 -2.49 -30.71
CA GLN A 92 -8.87 -1.12 -30.41
C GLN A 92 -9.94 -0.19 -29.83
N PRO A 93 -11.20 -0.18 -30.30
CA PRO A 93 -12.24 0.65 -29.70
C PRO A 93 -12.48 0.35 -28.22
N LEU A 94 -12.33 -0.92 -27.79
CA LEU A 94 -12.47 -1.32 -26.39
C LEU A 94 -11.25 -0.93 -25.56
N ILE A 95 -10.06 -1.06 -26.13
CA ILE A 95 -8.80 -0.64 -25.51
C ILE A 95 -8.83 0.87 -25.26
N ALA A 96 -9.20 1.65 -26.27
CA ALA A 96 -9.32 3.11 -26.18
C ALA A 96 -10.30 3.55 -25.07
N LEU A 97 -11.46 2.89 -24.94
CA LEU A 97 -12.42 3.17 -23.87
C LEU A 97 -11.87 2.82 -22.48
N ALA A 98 -11.22 1.66 -22.34
CA ALA A 98 -10.60 1.26 -21.09
C ALA A 98 -9.46 2.21 -20.66
N ASP A 99 -8.66 2.68 -21.62
CA ASP A 99 -7.61 3.66 -21.41
C ASP A 99 -8.15 5.05 -21.09
N SER A 100 -9.25 5.47 -21.73
CA SER A 100 -9.94 6.72 -21.37
C SER A 100 -10.38 6.71 -19.90
N MET A 101 -11.04 5.64 -19.45
CA MET A 101 -11.42 5.46 -18.06
C MET A 101 -10.22 5.43 -17.11
N ARG A 102 -9.08 4.89 -17.54
CA ARG A 102 -7.83 4.94 -16.78
C ARG A 102 -7.28 6.36 -16.69
N LYS A 103 -7.28 7.10 -17.79
CA LYS A 103 -6.80 8.48 -17.88
C LYS A 103 -7.64 9.40 -16.99
N GLU A 104 -8.97 9.31 -17.06
CA GLU A 104 -9.86 10.08 -16.17
C GLU A 104 -9.53 9.86 -14.69
N ARG A 105 -9.31 8.60 -14.27
CA ARG A 105 -8.92 8.30 -12.89
C ARG A 105 -7.58 8.94 -12.50
N ASN A 106 -6.59 8.86 -13.38
CA ASN A 106 -5.28 9.46 -13.15
C ASN A 106 -5.38 10.99 -13.10
N ASP A 107 -6.16 11.60 -13.98
CA ASP A 107 -6.36 13.05 -14.06
C ASP A 107 -7.11 13.58 -12.83
N ALA A 108 -8.13 12.87 -12.33
CA ALA A 108 -8.81 13.23 -11.09
C ALA A 108 -7.91 13.05 -9.85
N SER A 109 -7.08 12.00 -9.83
CA SER A 109 -6.05 11.86 -8.80
C SER A 109 -5.03 13.01 -8.87
N ALA A 110 -4.70 13.49 -10.08
CA ALA A 110 -3.81 14.63 -10.31
C ALA A 110 -4.47 15.99 -10.01
N GLN A 111 -5.78 16.14 -10.22
CA GLN A 111 -6.54 17.33 -9.83
C GLN A 111 -6.73 17.40 -8.31
N GLY A 112 -6.90 16.27 -7.62
CA GLY A 112 -6.81 16.20 -6.16
C GLY A 112 -5.42 16.51 -5.59
N LEU A 113 -4.39 16.52 -6.44
CA LEU A 113 -3.01 16.89 -6.12
C LEU A 113 -2.63 18.31 -6.61
N ARG A 114 -3.49 19.00 -7.38
CA ARG A 114 -3.29 20.42 -7.68
C ARG A 114 -3.77 21.23 -6.48
N PRO A 115 -2.93 22.07 -5.86
CA PRO A 115 -3.43 23.00 -4.88
C PRO A 115 -4.41 23.95 -5.59
N GLN A 116 -5.71 23.81 -5.28
CA GLN A 116 -6.61 24.95 -5.39
C GLN A 116 -5.97 26.07 -4.59
N GLN A 117 -5.95 27.29 -5.13
CA GLN A 117 -5.43 28.47 -4.43
C GLN A 117 -6.06 28.54 -3.05
N ALA A 118 -5.34 28.01 -2.06
CA ALA A 118 -5.75 28.04 -0.69
C ALA A 118 -5.55 29.48 -0.26
N ALA A 119 -6.63 30.07 0.26
CA ALA A 119 -6.52 31.17 1.22
C ALA A 119 -5.36 30.86 2.19
N PRO A 120 -4.55 31.84 2.61
CA PRO A 120 -3.30 31.60 3.32
C PRO A 120 -3.56 30.79 4.59
N GLN A 121 -3.46 29.47 4.48
CA GLN A 121 -3.44 28.56 5.60
C GLN A 121 -2.03 28.59 6.15
N GLN A 122 -1.93 28.85 7.45
CA GLN A 122 -0.68 28.82 8.18
C GLN A 122 0.03 27.51 7.87
N VAL A 123 1.15 27.61 7.15
CA VAL A 123 2.08 26.52 6.94
C VAL A 123 2.51 26.07 8.33
N ALA A 124 2.03 24.91 8.77
CA ALA A 124 2.49 24.31 10.01
C ALA A 124 4.02 24.15 9.88
N SER A 125 4.74 25.03 10.57
CA SER A 125 6.20 25.11 10.49
C SER A 125 6.81 23.76 10.85
N ARG A 126 7.83 23.31 10.10
CA ARG A 126 8.74 22.25 10.55
C ARG A 126 9.12 22.52 12.02
N PRO A 127 9.09 21.52 12.91
CA PRO A 127 9.41 21.72 14.31
C PRO A 127 10.77 22.43 14.44
N LYS A 128 10.80 23.54 15.18
CA LYS A 128 12.02 24.30 15.46
C LYS A 128 12.89 23.49 16.41
N GLY A 129 13.95 22.88 15.90
CA GLY A 129 14.91 22.10 16.68
C GLY A 129 15.75 21.19 15.78
N LYS A 130 16.94 20.76 16.22
CA LYS A 130 17.68 19.70 15.50
C LYS A 130 16.88 18.39 15.62
N PRO A 131 16.62 17.67 14.52
CA PRO A 131 15.81 16.45 14.57
C PRO A 131 16.50 15.37 15.43
N LEU A 132 15.72 14.69 16.26
CA LEU A 132 16.15 13.52 17.04
C LEU A 132 15.74 12.21 16.36
N VAL A 133 14.65 12.22 15.59
CA VAL A 133 14.15 11.05 14.87
C VAL A 133 14.17 11.29 13.37
N LEU A 134 14.79 10.38 12.61
CA LEU A 134 14.68 10.35 11.16
C LEU A 134 13.57 9.36 10.79
N VAL A 135 12.53 9.82 10.11
CA VAL A 135 11.49 8.98 9.55
C VAL A 135 11.71 8.89 8.04
N THR A 136 11.98 7.70 7.53
CA THR A 136 12.21 7.52 6.09
C THR A 136 11.43 6.35 5.50
N MET A 137 11.16 6.43 4.19
CA MET A 137 10.32 5.48 3.47
C MET A 137 10.84 5.22 2.06
N GLY A 138 10.53 4.03 1.54
CA GLY A 138 10.94 3.63 0.20
C GLY A 138 10.11 4.29 -0.91
N SER A 139 8.87 4.69 -0.60
CA SER A 139 7.88 5.27 -1.52
C SER A 139 7.03 6.33 -0.82
N ASP A 140 6.59 7.36 -1.55
CA ASP A 140 5.67 8.39 -1.04
C ASP A 140 4.32 7.81 -0.59
N SER A 141 3.88 6.72 -1.23
CA SER A 141 2.69 5.95 -0.86
C SER A 141 2.72 5.46 0.59
N ASP A 142 3.90 5.20 1.14
CA ASP A 142 4.09 4.70 2.50
C ASP A 142 3.81 5.78 3.55
N LEU A 143 3.79 7.06 3.15
CA LEU A 143 3.49 8.19 4.04
C LEU A 143 2.10 8.05 4.68
N LYS A 144 1.14 7.43 3.97
CA LYS A 144 -0.21 7.18 4.51
C LYS A 144 -0.17 6.31 5.75
N VAL A 145 0.73 5.31 5.77
CA VAL A 145 0.95 4.44 6.93
C VAL A 145 1.74 5.18 8.00
N LEU A 146 2.80 5.91 7.61
CA LEU A 146 3.66 6.64 8.55
C LEU A 146 3.00 7.84 9.23
N LYS A 147 1.92 8.38 8.68
CA LYS A 147 1.24 9.58 9.19
C LYS A 147 0.85 9.46 10.67
N ALA A 148 0.32 8.30 11.09
CA ALA A 148 -0.07 8.09 12.48
C ALA A 148 1.14 8.17 13.44
N GLY A 149 2.27 7.55 13.07
CA GLY A 149 3.53 7.67 13.80
C GLY A 149 4.07 9.10 13.85
N VAL A 150 4.01 9.83 12.72
CA VAL A 150 4.40 11.25 12.68
C VAL A 150 3.53 12.09 13.64
N ASP A 151 2.24 11.80 13.75
CA ASP A 151 1.36 12.50 14.68
C ASP A 151 1.67 12.17 16.14
N ILE A 152 2.13 10.95 16.44
CA ILE A 152 2.68 10.61 17.76
C ILE A 152 3.94 11.43 18.05
N LEU A 153 4.89 11.51 17.11
CA LEU A 153 6.10 12.32 17.32
C LEU A 153 5.75 13.79 17.61
N LYS A 154 4.75 14.34 16.92
CA LYS A 154 4.21 15.68 17.21
C LYS A 154 3.56 15.76 18.59
N LYS A 155 2.73 14.79 18.98
CA LYS A 155 2.07 14.75 20.30
C LYS A 155 3.07 14.77 21.46
N PHE A 156 4.25 14.18 21.26
CA PHE A 156 5.33 14.16 22.24
C PHE A 156 6.30 15.35 22.12
N ASP A 157 6.05 16.30 21.21
CA ASP A 157 6.95 17.39 20.83
C ASP A 157 8.37 16.89 20.48
N CYS A 158 8.47 15.72 19.87
CA CYS A 158 9.73 15.14 19.44
C CYS A 158 10.11 15.71 18.05
N PRO A 159 11.23 16.42 17.91
CA PRO A 159 11.64 16.96 16.61
C PRO A 159 12.08 15.82 15.69
N TYR A 160 11.54 15.81 14.49
CA TYR A 160 11.79 14.76 13.51
C TYR A 160 12.04 15.31 12.10
N GLU A 161 12.66 14.49 11.28
CA GLU A 161 12.88 14.70 9.86
C GLU A 161 12.13 13.64 9.05
N LEU A 162 11.58 14.03 7.88
CA LEU A 162 10.98 13.12 6.92
C LEU A 162 11.79 13.13 5.63
N ASP A 163 12.13 11.95 5.11
CA ASP A 163 12.79 11.80 3.81
C ASP A 163 12.30 10.54 3.07
N ILE A 164 12.43 10.53 1.75
CA ILE A 164 12.17 9.35 0.90
C ILE A 164 13.52 8.80 0.44
N THR A 165 13.86 7.61 0.91
CA THR A 165 15.08 6.89 0.57
C THR A 165 14.74 5.47 0.14
N SER A 166 14.86 5.18 -1.17
CA SER A 166 14.53 3.86 -1.70
C SER A 166 15.77 2.98 -1.74
N ALA A 167 15.76 1.85 -1.03
CA ALA A 167 16.85 0.88 -1.06
C ALA A 167 17.11 0.32 -2.48
N HIS A 168 16.07 0.20 -3.30
CA HIS A 168 16.18 -0.37 -4.65
C HIS A 168 16.47 0.68 -5.73
N ARG A 169 15.95 1.91 -5.57
CA ARG A 169 16.00 2.94 -6.61
C ARG A 169 17.03 4.04 -6.35
N THR A 170 17.37 4.27 -5.09
CA THR A 170 18.33 5.29 -4.65
C THR A 170 19.25 4.74 -3.55
N PRO A 171 19.97 3.61 -3.78
CA PRO A 171 20.76 2.94 -2.75
C PRO A 171 21.86 3.84 -2.17
N ASP A 172 22.55 4.62 -3.00
CA ASP A 172 23.64 5.51 -2.54
C ASP A 172 23.12 6.62 -1.62
N LYS A 173 21.98 7.24 -1.99
CA LYS A 173 21.31 8.23 -1.13
C LYS A 173 20.94 7.60 0.21
N MET A 174 20.32 6.42 0.19
CA MET A 174 19.91 5.70 1.40
C MET A 174 21.11 5.42 2.32
N ALA A 175 22.21 4.91 1.76
CA ALA A 175 23.43 4.63 2.50
C ALA A 175 24.05 5.92 3.09
N GLN A 176 24.08 7.00 2.31
CA GLN A 176 24.61 8.29 2.77
C GLN A 176 23.77 8.86 3.93
N VAL A 177 22.45 8.86 3.78
CA VAL A 177 21.52 9.33 4.81
C VAL A 177 21.69 8.55 6.12
N ALA A 178 21.87 7.22 6.04
CA ALA A 178 22.07 6.36 7.20
C ALA A 178 23.42 6.61 7.90
N LYS A 179 24.51 6.75 7.13
CA LYS A 179 25.86 7.04 7.65
C LYS A 179 25.92 8.41 8.33
N ASP A 180 25.29 9.41 7.74
CA ASP A 180 25.35 10.79 8.23
C ASP A 180 24.41 11.03 9.42
N ALA A 181 23.37 10.22 9.61
CA ALA A 181 22.31 10.43 10.59
C ALA A 181 22.84 10.78 11.99
N ALA A 182 23.81 10.00 12.51
CA ALA A 182 24.38 10.23 13.84
C ALA A 182 25.06 11.59 13.96
N SER A 183 25.84 11.99 12.94
CA SER A 183 26.53 13.29 12.90
C SER A 183 25.56 14.48 12.86
N ARG A 184 24.36 14.27 12.32
CA ARG A 184 23.28 15.27 12.28
C ARG A 184 22.51 15.40 13.59
N GLY A 185 22.81 14.56 14.59
CA GLY A 185 22.16 14.56 15.89
C GLY A 185 20.96 13.61 15.99
N ILE A 186 20.65 12.84 14.94
CA ILE A 186 19.62 11.81 14.97
C ILE A 186 20.01 10.74 16.00
N LYS A 187 19.03 10.29 16.77
CA LYS A 187 19.16 9.26 17.82
C LYS A 187 18.45 7.96 17.46
N VAL A 188 17.37 8.03 16.69
CA VAL A 188 16.59 6.86 16.27
C VAL A 188 16.13 7.04 14.82
N ILE A 189 16.15 5.97 14.03
CA ILE A 189 15.61 5.97 12.66
C ILE A 189 14.37 5.09 12.60
N ILE A 190 13.26 5.63 12.08
CA ILE A 190 12.06 4.88 11.73
C ILE A 190 12.05 4.70 10.22
N THR A 191 11.91 3.47 9.76
CA THR A 191 11.89 3.10 8.35
C THR A 191 10.58 2.39 8.02
N ALA A 192 10.02 2.64 6.83
CA ALA A 192 8.85 1.92 6.33
C ALA A 192 9.09 1.40 4.91
N ALA A 193 8.74 0.13 4.67
CA ALA A 193 8.82 -0.49 3.36
C ALA A 193 7.85 -1.67 3.25
N GLY A 194 7.38 -1.93 2.03
CA GLY A 194 6.46 -3.03 1.69
C GLY A 194 7.04 -4.01 0.67
N GLY A 195 6.52 -5.24 0.66
CA GLY A 195 6.91 -6.29 -0.27
C GLY A 195 8.24 -6.93 0.13
N ALA A 196 9.19 -7.00 -0.80
CA ALA A 196 10.60 -7.28 -0.49
C ALA A 196 11.22 -6.07 0.23
N ALA A 197 10.89 -5.92 1.51
CA ALA A 197 11.09 -4.69 2.28
C ALA A 197 12.55 -4.54 2.78
N ALA A 198 13.48 -4.24 1.87
CA ALA A 198 14.91 -4.17 2.16
C ALA A 198 15.36 -2.90 2.93
N LEU A 199 14.57 -1.81 2.91
CA LEU A 199 14.99 -0.52 3.46
C LEU A 199 15.43 -0.58 4.94
N PRO A 200 14.66 -1.18 5.87
CA PRO A 200 15.04 -1.18 7.28
C PRO A 200 16.38 -1.88 7.52
N GLY A 201 16.55 -3.09 6.96
CA GLY A 201 17.79 -3.86 7.12
C GLY A 201 19.00 -3.19 6.49
N MET A 202 18.84 -2.58 5.32
CA MET A 202 19.93 -1.85 4.66
C MET A 202 20.34 -0.61 5.43
N VAL A 203 19.38 0.16 5.97
CA VAL A 203 19.68 1.31 6.82
C VAL A 203 20.43 0.86 8.08
N SER A 204 19.97 -0.21 8.74
CA SER A 204 20.66 -0.80 9.91
C SER A 204 22.09 -1.22 9.59
N SER A 205 22.38 -1.68 8.37
CA SER A 205 23.74 -2.06 7.97
C SER A 205 24.71 -0.88 7.78
N HIS A 206 24.19 0.34 7.66
CA HIS A 206 24.96 1.55 7.38
C HIS A 206 25.02 2.54 8.54
N THR A 207 24.45 2.20 9.70
CA THR A 207 24.44 3.07 10.88
C THR A 207 24.56 2.28 12.16
N SER A 208 25.14 2.89 13.20
CA SER A 208 25.15 2.33 14.56
C SER A 208 23.94 2.78 15.39
N LEU A 209 23.07 3.63 14.84
CA LEU A 209 21.86 4.08 15.52
C LEU A 209 20.80 2.97 15.56
N PRO A 210 19.93 2.94 16.58
CA PRO A 210 18.74 2.10 16.58
C PRO A 210 17.85 2.39 15.37
N VAL A 211 17.52 1.32 14.63
CA VAL A 211 16.59 1.37 13.50
C VAL A 211 15.33 0.59 13.82
N ILE A 212 14.18 1.23 13.63
CA ILE A 212 12.86 0.66 13.78
C ILE A 212 12.26 0.44 12.40
N GLY A 213 11.84 -0.80 12.12
CA GLY A 213 11.22 -1.19 10.85
C GLY A 213 9.70 -1.32 10.97
N VAL A 214 8.98 -0.61 10.11
CA VAL A 214 7.52 -0.72 9.94
C VAL A 214 7.23 -1.52 8.67
N PRO A 215 6.74 -2.76 8.79
CA PRO A 215 6.29 -3.51 7.63
C PRO A 215 5.05 -2.87 7.03
N VAL A 216 5.13 -2.38 5.80
CA VAL A 216 3.97 -1.83 5.09
C VAL A 216 3.27 -2.96 4.36
N GLN A 217 1.95 -3.06 4.49
CA GLN A 217 1.16 -4.04 3.77
C GLN A 217 1.21 -3.77 2.27
N ALA A 218 1.91 -4.63 1.53
CA ALA A 218 1.91 -4.62 0.07
C ALA A 218 0.58 -5.13 -0.49
N THR A 219 0.42 -5.09 -1.81
CA THR A 219 -0.82 -5.48 -2.50
C THR A 219 -1.22 -6.93 -2.23
N HIS A 220 -0.25 -7.82 -2.07
CA HIS A 220 -0.45 -9.25 -1.85
C HIS A 220 0.10 -9.63 -0.47
N MET A 221 -0.18 -10.86 -0.02
CA MET A 221 0.35 -11.44 1.23
C MET A 221 0.04 -10.69 2.54
N GLN A 222 -0.81 -9.66 2.50
CA GLN A 222 -1.26 -8.91 3.69
C GLN A 222 -0.11 -8.38 4.56
N GLY A 223 1.07 -8.13 3.97
CA GLY A 223 2.27 -7.64 4.66
C GLY A 223 3.12 -8.71 5.33
N TRP A 224 2.82 -10.00 5.15
CA TRP A 224 3.69 -11.10 5.60
C TRP A 224 5.06 -11.09 4.92
N ASP A 225 5.07 -10.78 3.62
CA ASP A 225 6.28 -10.53 2.84
C ASP A 225 7.13 -9.42 3.46
N SER A 226 6.51 -8.28 3.77
CA SER A 226 7.18 -7.15 4.41
C SER A 226 7.68 -7.51 5.80
N LEU A 227 6.87 -8.19 6.61
CA LEU A 227 7.21 -8.56 7.97
C LEU A 227 8.43 -9.48 8.00
N LEU A 228 8.39 -10.56 7.23
CA LEU A 228 9.48 -11.54 7.19
C LEU A 228 10.76 -10.94 6.62
N SER A 229 10.65 -10.03 5.64
CA SER A 229 11.80 -9.29 5.07
C SER A 229 12.51 -8.40 6.09
N ILE A 230 11.78 -7.86 7.07
CA ILE A 230 12.32 -6.89 8.04
C ILE A 230 12.77 -7.59 9.33
N VAL A 231 11.99 -8.54 9.86
CA VAL A 231 12.25 -9.14 11.18
C VAL A 231 13.36 -10.18 11.15
N SER A 232 13.56 -10.86 10.01
CA SER A 232 14.46 -12.00 9.88
C SER A 232 15.91 -11.59 9.58
N MET A 233 16.40 -10.55 10.26
CA MET A 233 17.77 -10.07 10.06
C MET A 233 18.79 -11.12 10.53
N PRO A 234 19.90 -11.32 9.79
CA PRO A 234 20.97 -12.19 10.22
C PRO A 234 21.71 -11.61 11.44
N ARG A 235 22.48 -12.47 12.11
CA ARG A 235 23.30 -12.09 13.27
C ARG A 235 24.22 -10.90 12.94
N GLY A 236 24.21 -9.89 13.80
CA GLY A 236 25.12 -8.74 13.74
C GLY A 236 24.46 -7.42 13.37
N ILE A 237 23.35 -7.43 12.61
CA ILE A 237 22.67 -6.21 12.14
C ILE A 237 21.19 -6.24 12.59
N PRO A 238 20.87 -5.80 13.81
CA PRO A 238 19.50 -5.85 14.32
C PRO A 238 18.61 -4.76 13.72
N THR A 239 17.32 -5.06 13.58
CA THR A 239 16.26 -4.09 13.27
C THR A 239 15.10 -4.31 14.23
N ALA A 240 14.65 -3.29 14.94
CA ALA A 240 13.51 -3.38 15.83
C ALA A 240 12.20 -3.35 15.01
N THR A 241 11.59 -4.50 14.77
CA THR A 241 10.39 -4.61 13.95
C THR A 241 9.12 -4.43 14.78
N VAL A 242 8.20 -3.59 14.31
CA VAL A 242 6.84 -3.45 14.88
C VAL A 242 5.81 -4.18 14.02
N ALA A 243 4.55 -4.22 14.48
CA ALA A 243 3.46 -4.83 13.73
C ALA A 243 3.23 -4.18 12.35
N ILE A 244 2.65 -4.95 11.43
CA ILE A 244 2.32 -4.50 10.07
C ILE A 244 1.46 -3.23 10.14
N ASN A 245 1.81 -2.23 9.33
CA ASN A 245 1.21 -0.90 9.26
C ASN A 245 1.21 -0.08 10.57
N ASN A 246 1.90 -0.52 11.62
CA ASN A 246 1.80 0.10 12.94
C ASN A 246 2.89 1.16 13.18
N SER A 247 2.81 2.26 12.43
CA SER A 247 3.73 3.40 12.60
C SER A 247 3.57 4.11 13.95
N THR A 248 2.39 4.04 14.56
CA THR A 248 2.13 4.52 15.93
C THR A 248 3.09 3.86 16.92
N ASN A 249 3.18 2.53 16.91
CA ASN A 249 4.09 1.82 17.81
C ASN A 249 5.56 2.06 17.45
N ALA A 250 5.90 2.30 16.19
CA ALA A 250 7.26 2.68 15.82
C ALA A 250 7.67 4.02 16.46
N ALA A 251 6.78 5.02 16.41
CA ALA A 251 7.01 6.30 17.06
C ALA A 251 7.06 6.16 18.58
N LEU A 252 6.13 5.42 19.21
CA LEU A 252 6.16 5.17 20.66
C LEU A 252 7.43 4.43 21.09
N LEU A 253 7.90 3.47 20.29
CA LEU A 253 9.17 2.79 20.56
C LEU A 253 10.36 3.75 20.44
N ALA A 254 10.37 4.64 19.45
CA ALA A 254 11.38 5.69 19.36
C ALA A 254 11.38 6.60 20.60
N ILE A 255 10.20 7.03 21.06
CA ILE A 255 10.07 7.81 22.30
C ILE A 255 10.59 7.04 23.51
N ARG A 256 10.30 5.73 23.63
CA ARG A 256 10.84 4.90 24.72
C ARG A 256 12.37 4.79 24.67
N ILE A 257 12.94 4.63 23.48
CA ILE A 257 14.41 4.63 23.30
C ILE A 257 14.99 5.97 23.77
N LEU A 258 14.43 7.09 23.31
CA LEU A 258 14.85 8.43 23.77
C LEU A 258 14.69 8.59 25.30
N GLY A 259 13.55 8.17 25.84
CA GLY A 259 13.22 8.25 27.27
C GLY A 259 14.18 7.47 28.18
N SER A 260 14.92 6.49 27.64
CA SER A 260 15.95 5.78 28.43
C SER A 260 17.14 6.66 28.83
N PHE A 261 17.33 7.82 28.17
CA PHE A 261 18.41 8.76 28.48
C PHE A 261 17.98 10.24 28.46
N MET A 262 16.73 10.54 28.09
CA MET A 262 16.15 11.90 28.08
C MET A 262 14.90 11.90 28.98
N PRO A 263 15.00 12.38 30.23
CA PRO A 263 13.91 12.32 31.20
C PRO A 263 12.59 12.92 30.71
N GLU A 264 12.64 13.98 29.90
CA GLU A 264 11.45 14.61 29.31
C GLU A 264 10.56 13.62 28.54
N TYR A 265 11.15 12.67 27.81
CA TYR A 265 10.41 11.69 27.02
C TYR A 265 9.96 10.50 27.87
N TYR A 266 10.67 10.22 28.96
CA TYR A 266 10.23 9.25 29.96
C TYR A 266 8.94 9.71 30.63
N ASP A 267 8.92 10.95 31.14
CA ASP A 267 7.76 11.52 31.84
C ASP A 267 6.54 11.61 30.93
N LYS A 268 6.71 12.11 29.69
CA LYS A 268 5.63 12.11 28.69
C LYS A 268 5.10 10.71 28.37
N MET A 269 5.96 9.69 28.38
CA MET A 269 5.54 8.30 28.15
C MET A 269 4.73 7.76 29.34
N VAL A 270 5.11 8.08 30.57
CA VAL A 270 4.33 7.74 31.77
C VAL A 270 2.94 8.38 31.69
N GLU A 271 2.87 9.68 31.37
CA GLU A 271 1.60 10.38 31.19
C GLU A 271 0.73 9.76 30.09
N TYR A 272 1.34 9.39 28.97
CA TYR A 272 0.64 8.72 27.87
C TYR A 272 0.03 7.37 28.31
N GLN A 273 0.76 6.58 29.09
CA GLN A 273 0.27 5.29 29.61
C GLN A 273 -0.89 5.47 30.59
N LEU A 274 -0.78 6.43 31.52
CA LEU A 274 -1.89 6.78 32.43
C LEU A 274 -3.12 7.29 31.67
N GLY A 275 -2.92 8.03 30.58
CA GLY A 275 -4.00 8.45 29.69
C GLY A 275 -4.74 7.27 29.06
N MET A 276 -4.02 6.29 28.53
CA MET A 276 -4.62 5.09 27.94
C MET A 276 -5.40 4.28 28.98
N GLU A 277 -4.88 4.13 30.19
CA GLU A 277 -5.58 3.44 31.28
C GLU A 277 -6.93 4.12 31.57
N LYS A 278 -6.92 5.45 31.74
CA LYS A 278 -8.15 6.24 31.95
C LYS A 278 -9.15 6.10 30.81
N GLU A 279 -8.69 6.07 29.55
CA GLU A 279 -9.56 5.85 28.40
C GLU A 279 -10.23 4.47 28.42
N VAL A 280 -9.49 3.42 28.78
CA VAL A 280 -10.03 2.05 28.89
C VAL A 280 -11.03 1.96 30.03
N LEU A 281 -10.73 2.50 31.21
CA LEU A 281 -11.63 2.49 32.36
C LEU A 281 -12.96 3.19 32.03
N LYS A 282 -12.91 4.37 31.40
CA LYS A 282 -14.12 5.09 30.93
C LYS A 282 -14.93 4.28 29.92
N LYS A 283 -14.27 3.62 28.97
CA LYS A 283 -14.94 2.74 28.00
C LYS A 283 -15.59 1.54 28.67
N ALA A 284 -14.95 0.98 29.70
CA ALA A 284 -15.45 -0.15 30.46
C ALA A 284 -16.66 0.23 31.34
N GLU A 285 -16.64 1.40 31.99
CA GLU A 285 -17.79 1.93 32.72
C GLU A 285 -18.99 2.13 31.79
N LYS A 286 -18.77 2.79 30.65
CA LYS A 286 -19.80 3.00 29.63
C LYS A 286 -20.39 1.68 29.11
N LEU A 287 -19.58 0.63 28.98
CA LEU A 287 -20.03 -0.70 28.56
C LEU A 287 -20.82 -1.43 29.66
N LYS A 288 -20.65 -1.10 30.95
CA LYS A 288 -21.47 -1.64 32.04
C LYS A 288 -22.85 -0.97 32.13
N GLU A 289 -22.91 0.31 31.75
CA GLU A 289 -24.14 1.11 31.78
C GLU A 289 -25.05 0.85 30.56
N LEU A 290 -24.48 0.42 29.45
CA LEU A 290 -25.17 0.12 28.20
C LEU A 290 -25.22 -1.39 27.95
N ASP A 291 -26.28 -1.89 27.32
CA ASP A 291 -26.21 -3.22 26.70
C ASP A 291 -25.30 -3.21 25.45
N ALA A 292 -24.96 -4.39 24.96
CA ALA A 292 -23.99 -4.54 23.86
C ALA A 292 -24.43 -3.82 22.58
N ASP A 293 -25.73 -3.85 22.26
CA ASP A 293 -26.28 -3.24 21.06
C ASP A 293 -26.27 -1.70 21.15
N ALA A 294 -26.65 -1.15 22.32
CA ALA A 294 -26.61 0.28 22.59
C ALA A 294 -25.18 0.84 22.60
N TYR A 295 -24.20 0.05 23.04
CA TYR A 295 -22.79 0.44 23.00
C TYR A 295 -22.26 0.49 21.55
N LEU A 296 -22.56 -0.53 20.74
CA LEU A 296 -22.14 -0.61 19.34
C LEU A 296 -22.76 0.50 18.49
N ALA A 297 -24.00 0.91 18.78
CA ALA A 297 -24.64 2.04 18.09
C ALA A 297 -23.92 3.39 18.29
N GLN A 298 -22.99 3.48 19.24
CA GLN A 298 -22.25 4.71 19.59
C GLN A 298 -20.76 4.67 19.19
N MET A 299 -20.29 3.59 18.57
CA MET A 299 -18.91 3.45 18.05
C MET A 299 -18.78 3.96 16.62
#